data_AF-A0A061PB21-F1
#
_entry.id   AF-A0A061PB21-F1
#
_cell.length_a   1.000
_cell.length_b   1.000
_cell.length_c   1.000
_cell.angle_alpha   90.00
_cell.angle_beta   90.00
_cell.angle_gamma   90.00
#
_symmetry.space_group_name_H-M   'P 1'
#
loop_
_entity.id
_entity.type
_entity.pdbx_description
1 polymer ?
#
loop_
_entity_poly.entity_id
_entity_poly.type
_entity_poly.pdbx_seq_one_letter_code
_entity_poly.pdbx_strand_id
1 'polypeptide(L)'
;MFTAYDEKRQLFCLLDQTEVPNEKMKQLVWHCPSCEETVLYRAGGKNRPHFSHYSNSSCAGSEETKEHREGKERLYAWVKTFAEEVEVEKWLPMIDRRADVWFRYRGVHYVFEMQCSPVDRTAIRERTLAYESQSIKVLWVLPAELMKRTATAIYIQEWQQEACFQTGSFPPQLMYLDNN
;
A
#
# COMPACT_ATOMS: atom_id res chain seq x y z
N MET A 1 -2.36 5.63 -6.92
CA MET A 1 -3.17 5.52 -5.69
C MET A 1 -4.62 5.24 -6.04
N PHE A 2 -5.39 4.65 -5.13
CA PHE A 2 -6.80 4.32 -5.30
C PHE A 2 -7.75 5.27 -4.55
N THR A 3 -7.20 6.06 -3.63
CA THR A 3 -7.96 7.01 -2.82
C THR A 3 -7.62 8.46 -3.18
N ALA A 4 -8.63 9.32 -3.12
CA ALA A 4 -8.46 10.77 -3.24
C ALA A 4 -9.60 11.49 -2.53
N TYR A 5 -9.37 12.72 -2.08
CA TYR A 5 -10.44 13.61 -1.65
C TYR A 5 -11.12 14.25 -2.86
N ASP A 6 -12.45 14.34 -2.84
CA ASP A 6 -13.20 15.17 -3.77
C ASP A 6 -13.18 16.66 -3.35
N GLU A 7 -13.87 17.52 -4.12
CA GLU A 7 -14.01 18.95 -3.82
C GLU A 7 -14.70 19.24 -2.48
N LYS A 8 -15.51 18.30 -1.97
CA LYS A 8 -16.18 18.39 -0.66
C LYS A 8 -15.33 17.82 0.47
N ARG A 9 -14.07 17.44 0.19
CA ARG A 9 -13.13 16.81 1.13
C ARG A 9 -13.63 15.46 1.65
N GLN A 10 -14.46 14.77 0.89
CA GLN A 10 -14.88 13.41 1.17
C GLN A 10 -13.90 12.42 0.54
N LEU A 11 -13.47 11.42 1.31
CA LEU A 11 -12.55 10.41 0.82
C LEU A 11 -13.28 9.47 -0.14
N PHE A 12 -12.77 9.38 -1.36
CA PHE A 12 -13.28 8.51 -2.40
C PHE A 12 -12.30 7.37 -2.63
N CYS A 13 -12.77 6.13 -2.49
CA CYS A 13 -11.99 4.92 -2.73
C CYS A 13 -12.46 4.22 -4.01
N LEU A 14 -11.57 4.09 -5.00
CA LEU A 14 -11.86 3.42 -6.27
C LEU A 14 -12.13 1.92 -6.12
N LEU A 15 -11.58 1.27 -5.09
CA LEU A 15 -11.74 -0.18 -4.88
C LEU A 15 -13.06 -0.56 -4.17
N ASP A 16 -13.80 0.43 -3.66
CA ASP A 16 -15.11 0.22 -3.04
C ASP A 16 -16.27 0.43 -4.00
N GLN A 17 -16.02 1.01 -5.17
CA GLN A 17 -17.06 1.31 -6.12
C GLN A 17 -17.43 0.06 -6.92
N THR A 18 -18.72 -0.28 -6.91
CA THR A 18 -19.29 -1.37 -7.72
C THR A 18 -19.48 -0.95 -9.17
N GLU A 19 -19.57 0.35 -9.45
CA GLU A 19 -19.78 0.89 -10.79
C GLU A 19 -18.47 1.29 -11.49
N VAL A 20 -18.47 1.04 -12.79
CA VAL A 20 -17.35 1.19 -13.74
C VAL A 20 -16.89 2.66 -13.80
N PRO A 21 -15.60 2.90 -14.09
CA PRO A 21 -15.05 4.20 -14.48
C PRO A 21 -16.00 5.07 -15.28
N ASN A 22 -16.38 6.19 -14.69
CA ASN A 22 -17.18 7.18 -15.37
C ASN A 22 -16.22 8.22 -15.97
N GLU A 23 -16.25 8.42 -17.29
CA GLU A 23 -15.48 9.47 -17.96
C GLU A 23 -15.70 10.85 -17.35
N LYS A 24 -16.88 11.09 -16.74
CA LYS A 24 -17.16 12.32 -15.99
C LYS A 24 -16.21 12.55 -14.81
N MET A 25 -15.63 11.50 -14.21
CA MET A 25 -14.65 11.64 -13.13
C MET A 25 -13.36 12.33 -13.57
N LYS A 26 -13.04 12.31 -14.89
CA LYS A 26 -11.90 13.07 -15.43
C LYS A 26 -12.12 14.58 -15.41
N GLN A 27 -13.37 15.03 -15.29
CA GLN A 27 -13.75 16.45 -15.23
C GLN A 27 -13.79 16.98 -13.80
N LEU A 28 -13.73 16.09 -12.79
CA LEU A 28 -13.74 16.46 -11.38
C LEU A 28 -12.33 16.78 -10.89
N VAL A 29 -12.24 17.66 -9.89
CA VAL A 29 -10.99 17.92 -9.17
C VAL A 29 -10.86 16.92 -8.02
N TRP A 30 -9.67 16.32 -7.95
CA TRP A 30 -9.31 15.34 -6.92
C TRP A 30 -8.06 15.81 -6.20
N HIS A 31 -7.96 15.51 -4.91
CA HIS A 31 -6.83 15.89 -4.08
C HIS A 31 -6.19 14.66 -3.43
N CYS A 32 -4.86 14.62 -3.42
CA CYS A 32 -4.12 13.57 -2.73
C CYS A 32 -4.39 13.64 -1.22
N PRO A 33 -4.72 12.52 -0.55
CA PRO A 33 -4.96 12.55 0.90
C PRO A 33 -3.71 12.84 1.75
N SER A 34 -2.51 12.66 1.17
CA SER A 34 -1.24 12.83 1.88
C SER A 34 -0.63 14.22 1.75
N CYS A 35 -0.74 14.86 0.58
CA CYS A 35 -0.12 16.17 0.32
C CYS A 35 -1.10 17.26 -0.12
N GLU A 36 -2.38 16.92 -0.28
CA GLU A 36 -3.47 17.81 -0.73
C GLU A 36 -3.34 18.38 -2.15
N GLU A 37 -2.23 18.12 -2.84
CA GLU A 37 -2.05 18.48 -4.24
C GLU A 37 -3.12 17.86 -5.13
N THR A 38 -3.47 18.57 -6.21
CA THR A 38 -4.39 18.05 -7.22
C THR A 38 -3.83 16.80 -7.88
N VAL A 39 -4.65 15.77 -8.00
CA VAL A 39 -4.33 14.51 -8.70
C VAL A 39 -5.27 14.29 -9.88
N LEU A 40 -4.76 13.58 -10.88
CA LEU A 40 -5.50 13.24 -12.08
C LEU A 40 -6.17 11.88 -11.91
N TYR A 41 -7.46 11.79 -12.22
CA TYR A 41 -8.12 10.52 -12.44
C TYR A 41 -7.67 9.91 -13.77
N ARG A 42 -7.06 8.73 -13.71
CA ARG A 42 -6.59 7.96 -14.87
C ARG A 42 -7.50 6.76 -15.06
N ALA A 43 -8.26 6.76 -16.16
CA ALA A 43 -9.07 5.63 -16.59
C ALA A 43 -9.02 5.48 -18.13
N GLY A 44 -8.93 4.23 -18.59
CA GLY A 44 -8.85 3.85 -20.00
C GLY A 44 -7.72 2.85 -20.30
N GLY A 45 -7.90 2.04 -21.35
CA GLY A 45 -6.95 1.01 -21.76
C GLY A 45 -6.99 -0.25 -20.87
N LYS A 46 -5.88 -1.01 -20.82
CA LYS A 46 -5.72 -2.22 -19.98
C LYS A 46 -5.41 -1.93 -18.50
N ASN A 47 -5.24 -0.66 -18.12
CA ASN A 47 -4.83 -0.31 -16.76
C ASN A 47 -6.05 -0.06 -15.86
N ARG A 48 -5.97 -0.55 -14.63
CA ARG A 48 -6.96 -0.29 -13.60
C ARG A 48 -7.05 1.22 -13.32
N PRO A 49 -8.26 1.76 -13.10
CA PRO A 49 -8.46 3.15 -12.71
C PRO A 49 -7.66 3.50 -11.46
N HIS A 50 -7.03 4.66 -11.46
CA HIS A 50 -6.24 5.15 -10.33
C HIS A 50 -6.11 6.67 -10.38
N PHE A 51 -5.72 7.27 -9.26
CA PHE A 51 -5.26 8.65 -9.22
C PHE A 51 -3.73 8.72 -9.37
N SER A 52 -3.25 9.74 -10.08
CA SER A 52 -1.82 10.01 -10.29
C SER A 52 -1.54 11.50 -10.09
N HIS A 53 -0.43 11.83 -9.43
CA HIS A 53 0.07 13.21 -9.39
C HIS A 53 0.51 13.70 -10.78
N TYR A 54 0.69 15.01 -10.91
CA TYR A 54 1.40 15.61 -12.03
C TYR A 54 2.91 15.34 -11.94
N SER A 55 3.63 15.41 -13.06
CA SER A 55 5.02 14.96 -13.19
C SER A 55 6.04 15.65 -12.27
N ASN A 56 5.71 16.82 -11.71
CA ASN A 56 6.62 17.63 -10.90
C ASN A 56 6.27 17.59 -9.40
N SER A 57 5.41 16.67 -8.97
CA SER A 57 5.05 16.52 -7.56
C SER A 57 6.20 15.91 -6.75
N SER A 58 6.50 16.50 -5.60
CA SER A 58 7.44 15.96 -4.61
C SER A 58 6.78 15.03 -3.59
N CYS A 59 5.48 14.75 -3.75
CA CYS A 59 4.78 13.84 -2.87
C CYS A 59 5.36 12.42 -3.00
N ALA A 60 5.68 11.77 -1.88
CA ALA A 60 6.15 10.37 -1.90
C ALA A 60 5.16 9.42 -2.61
N GLY A 61 3.86 9.76 -2.62
CA GLY A 61 2.85 9.02 -3.37
C GLY A 61 2.87 9.21 -4.88
N SER A 62 3.74 10.05 -5.45
CA SER A 62 3.89 10.26 -6.89
C SER A 62 4.72 9.16 -7.57
N GLU A 63 5.62 8.51 -6.83
CA GLU A 63 6.54 7.48 -7.35
C GLU A 63 5.93 6.06 -7.38
N GLU A 64 4.63 5.94 -7.11
CA GLU A 64 3.96 4.65 -7.01
C GLU A 64 3.96 3.88 -8.35
N THR A 65 4.53 2.67 -8.36
CA THR A 65 4.61 1.81 -9.54
C THR A 65 3.28 1.09 -9.83
N LYS A 66 3.15 0.52 -11.04
CA LYS A 66 1.99 -0.31 -11.40
C LYS A 66 1.90 -1.56 -10.52
N GLU A 67 3.04 -2.21 -10.30
CA GLU A 67 3.16 -3.41 -9.45
C GLU A 67 2.70 -3.14 -8.02
N HIS A 68 3.11 -2.00 -7.45
CA HIS A 68 2.66 -1.57 -6.13
C HIS A 68 1.12 -1.45 -6.05
N ARG A 69 0.51 -0.81 -7.05
CA ARG A 69 -0.96 -0.68 -7.13
C ARG A 69 -1.65 -2.04 -7.26
N GLU A 70 -1.18 -2.91 -8.15
CA GLU A 70 -1.80 -4.22 -8.38
C GLU A 70 -1.69 -5.13 -7.15
N GLY A 71 -0.55 -5.08 -6.44
CA GLY A 71 -0.36 -5.80 -5.19
C GLY A 71 -1.36 -5.37 -4.11
N LYS A 72 -1.52 -4.05 -3.90
CA LYS A 72 -2.50 -3.52 -2.94
C LYS A 72 -3.93 -3.89 -3.29
N GLU A 73 -4.30 -3.82 -4.57
CA GLU A 73 -5.64 -4.21 -5.01
C GLU A 73 -5.94 -5.68 -4.69
N ARG A 74 -4.99 -6.58 -4.99
CA ARG A 74 -5.12 -8.01 -4.68
C ARG A 74 -5.23 -8.26 -3.17
N LEU A 75 -4.36 -7.63 -2.39
CA LEU A 75 -4.40 -7.73 -0.92
C LEU A 75 -5.71 -7.19 -0.37
N TYR A 76 -6.18 -6.05 -0.84
CA TYR A 76 -7.45 -5.46 -0.44
C TYR A 76 -8.62 -6.40 -0.71
N ALA A 77 -8.70 -6.95 -1.93
CA ALA A 77 -9.73 -7.91 -2.31
C ALA A 77 -9.69 -9.19 -1.46
N TRP A 78 -8.49 -9.70 -1.17
CA TRP A 78 -8.32 -10.89 -0.33
C TRP A 78 -8.72 -10.61 1.13
N VAL A 79 -8.26 -9.51 1.70
CA VAL A 79 -8.55 -9.10 3.09
C VAL A 79 -10.05 -8.86 3.31
N LYS A 80 -10.75 -8.29 2.32
CA LYS A 80 -12.22 -8.14 2.35
C LYS A 80 -12.98 -9.44 2.60
N THR A 81 -12.39 -10.61 2.29
CA THR A 81 -13.07 -11.90 2.48
C THR A 81 -13.12 -12.37 3.93
N PHE A 82 -12.30 -11.81 4.82
CA PHE A 82 -12.17 -12.29 6.21
C PHE A 82 -12.04 -11.21 7.27
N ALA A 83 -11.68 -9.97 6.92
CA ALA A 83 -11.49 -8.89 7.87
C ALA A 83 -12.83 -8.29 8.33
N GLU A 84 -12.83 -7.76 9.56
CA GLU A 84 -13.96 -7.03 10.15
C GLU A 84 -14.09 -5.65 9.51
N GLU A 85 -12.95 -5.01 9.24
CA GLU A 85 -12.81 -3.71 8.59
C GLU A 85 -11.56 -3.74 7.71
N VAL A 86 -11.59 -3.04 6.58
CA VAL A 86 -10.46 -2.92 5.67
C VAL A 86 -10.51 -1.59 4.93
N GLU A 87 -9.35 -0.94 4.81
CA GLU A 87 -9.17 0.33 4.12
C GLU A 87 -7.85 0.30 3.35
N VAL A 88 -7.89 0.62 2.06
CA VAL A 88 -6.68 0.83 1.25
C VAL A 88 -6.21 2.27 1.42
N GLU A 89 -4.90 2.50 1.44
CA GLU A 89 -4.30 3.84 1.51
C GLU A 89 -4.78 4.69 2.71
N LYS A 90 -5.04 4.03 3.85
CA LYS A 90 -5.56 4.69 5.06
C LYS A 90 -4.56 5.71 5.61
N TRP A 91 -5.00 6.94 5.79
CA TRP A 91 -4.20 7.96 6.46
C TRP A 91 -4.20 7.75 7.98
N LEU A 92 -3.01 7.65 8.56
CA LEU A 92 -2.78 7.49 9.99
C LEU A 92 -2.05 8.74 10.53
N PRO A 93 -2.79 9.78 10.94
CA PRO A 93 -2.23 11.10 11.26
C PRO A 93 -1.27 11.06 12.46
N MET A 94 -1.50 10.15 13.42
CA MET A 94 -0.66 10.03 14.61
C MET A 94 0.79 9.66 14.32
N ILE A 95 1.05 9.05 13.16
CA ILE A 95 2.38 8.62 12.72
C ILE A 95 2.78 9.24 11.38
N ASP A 96 1.96 10.15 10.84
CA ASP A 96 2.17 10.80 9.54
C ASP A 96 2.45 9.79 8.41
N ARG A 97 1.64 8.72 8.37
CA ARG A 97 1.82 7.62 7.40
C ARG A 97 0.53 7.31 6.68
N ARG A 98 0.68 6.92 5.42
CA ARG A 98 -0.37 6.31 4.62
C ARG A 98 -0.13 4.81 4.56
N ALA A 99 -0.98 4.05 5.25
CA ALA A 99 -0.97 2.60 5.26
C ALA A 99 -1.50 2.04 3.94
N ASP A 100 -0.75 1.13 3.31
CA ASP A 100 -1.14 0.59 2.01
C ASP A 100 -2.44 -0.21 2.04
N VAL A 101 -2.54 -1.22 2.92
CA VAL A 101 -3.80 -1.93 3.20
C VAL A 101 -3.92 -2.15 4.70
N TRP A 102 -4.71 -1.30 5.36
CA TRP A 102 -5.01 -1.42 6.77
C TRP A 102 -6.25 -2.30 6.98
N PHE A 103 -6.27 -3.12 8.03
CA PHE A 103 -7.43 -3.93 8.36
C PHE A 103 -7.52 -4.31 9.83
N ARG A 104 -8.73 -4.68 10.26
CA ARG A 104 -9.01 -5.23 11.59
C ARG A 104 -9.40 -6.70 11.47
N TYR A 105 -8.71 -7.56 12.22
CA TYR A 105 -9.00 -8.99 12.27
C TYR A 105 -8.90 -9.49 13.71
N ARG A 106 -9.99 -10.09 14.22
CA ARG A 106 -10.11 -10.58 15.60
C ARG A 106 -9.77 -9.49 16.63
N GLY A 107 -10.23 -8.26 16.37
CA GLY A 107 -9.97 -7.10 17.23
C GLY A 107 -8.52 -6.57 17.23
N VAL A 108 -7.65 -7.08 16.35
CA VAL A 108 -6.27 -6.61 16.20
C VAL A 108 -6.13 -5.82 14.89
N HIS A 109 -5.40 -4.71 14.92
CA HIS A 109 -5.10 -3.90 13.74
C HIS A 109 -3.84 -4.39 13.04
N TYR A 110 -3.93 -4.48 11.72
CA TYR A 110 -2.85 -4.89 10.84
C TYR A 110 -2.70 -3.90 9.69
N VAL A 111 -1.51 -3.87 9.11
CA VAL A 111 -1.24 -3.25 7.83
C VAL A 111 -0.40 -4.18 6.97
N PHE A 112 -0.81 -4.37 5.72
CA PHE A 112 0.14 -4.81 4.69
C PHE A 112 0.84 -3.59 4.11
N GLU A 113 2.17 -3.59 4.15
CA GLU A 113 3.02 -2.55 3.55
C GLU A 113 3.77 -3.13 2.35
N MET A 114 3.61 -2.49 1.20
CA MET A 114 4.29 -2.90 -0.03
C MET A 114 5.62 -2.15 -0.16
N GLN A 115 6.70 -2.89 -0.43
CA GLN A 115 8.00 -2.27 -0.74
C GLN A 115 8.56 -2.87 -2.04
N CYS A 116 8.30 -2.18 -3.16
CA CYS A 116 8.66 -2.62 -4.51
C CYS A 116 10.04 -2.15 -4.99
N SER A 117 10.83 -1.50 -4.14
CA SER A 117 12.19 -1.07 -4.47
C SER A 117 13.13 -1.20 -3.28
N PRO A 118 14.45 -1.32 -3.50
CA PRO A 118 15.42 -1.29 -2.41
C PRO A 118 15.34 0.00 -1.60
N VAL A 119 15.59 -0.13 -0.30
CA VAL A 119 15.51 0.97 0.67
C VAL A 119 16.50 0.72 1.81
N ASP A 120 16.89 1.78 2.51
CA ASP A 120 17.70 1.65 3.71
C ASP A 120 17.00 0.81 4.79
N ARG A 121 17.76 -0.05 5.45
CA ARG A 121 17.27 -0.88 6.57
C ARG A 121 16.59 -0.04 7.65
N THR A 122 17.15 1.11 7.96
CA THR A 122 16.65 2.05 8.98
C THR A 122 15.25 2.52 8.63
N ALA A 123 14.96 2.77 7.34
CA ALA A 123 13.64 3.24 6.93
C ALA A 123 12.55 2.15 7.04
N ILE A 124 12.89 0.86 6.93
CA ILE A 124 11.98 -0.25 7.24
C ILE A 124 11.72 -0.32 8.74
N ARG A 125 12.78 -0.21 9.53
CA ARG A 125 12.71 -0.22 11.00
C ARG A 125 11.86 0.92 11.55
N GLU A 126 12.10 2.15 11.11
CA GLU A 126 11.35 3.34 11.51
C GLU A 126 9.86 3.21 11.17
N ARG A 127 9.53 2.72 9.98
CA ARG A 127 8.14 2.47 9.57
C ARG A 127 7.49 1.41 10.45
N THR A 128 8.19 0.33 10.72
CA THR A 128 7.72 -0.76 11.60
C THR A 128 7.41 -0.24 13.01
N LEU A 129 8.36 0.49 13.61
CA LEU A 129 8.20 1.07 14.94
C LEU A 129 7.07 2.11 15.00
N ALA A 130 6.86 2.87 13.92
CA ALA A 130 5.75 3.81 13.83
C ALA A 130 4.39 3.08 13.93
N TYR A 131 4.16 2.02 13.15
CA TYR A 131 2.95 1.21 13.25
C TYR A 131 2.76 0.59 14.64
N GLU A 132 3.82 0.04 15.21
CA GLU A 132 3.78 -0.61 16.51
C GLU A 132 3.48 0.37 17.65
N SER A 133 3.94 1.62 17.54
CA SER A 133 3.60 2.68 18.49
C SER A 133 2.08 2.94 18.59
N GLN A 134 1.33 2.58 17.54
CA GLN A 134 -0.13 2.67 17.46
C GLN A 134 -0.82 1.33 17.70
N SER A 135 -0.10 0.31 18.19
CA SER A 135 -0.61 -1.06 18.34
C SER A 135 -1.11 -1.67 17.02
N ILE A 136 -0.48 -1.30 15.89
CA ILE A 136 -0.75 -1.83 14.55
C ILE A 136 0.38 -2.79 14.18
N LYS A 137 0.03 -4.01 13.78
CA LYS A 137 1.01 -5.01 13.31
C LYS A 137 1.29 -4.80 11.82
N VAL A 138 2.55 -4.62 11.45
CA VAL A 138 2.96 -4.50 10.05
C VAL A 138 3.34 -5.85 9.44
N LEU A 139 2.87 -6.09 8.23
CA LEU A 139 3.17 -7.25 7.41
C LEU A 139 3.80 -6.73 6.10
N TRP A 140 5.11 -6.85 5.97
CA TRP A 140 5.82 -6.39 4.79
C TRP A 140 5.62 -7.35 3.61
N VAL A 141 5.33 -6.78 2.45
CA VAL A 141 5.14 -7.50 1.18
C VAL A 141 6.20 -7.02 0.20
N LEU A 142 7.09 -7.94 -0.17
CA LEU A 142 8.21 -7.69 -1.07
C LEU A 142 8.02 -8.49 -2.36
N PRO A 143 8.10 -7.86 -3.54
CA PRO A 143 8.11 -8.59 -4.80
C PRO A 143 9.22 -9.64 -4.87
N ALA A 144 8.93 -10.75 -5.54
CA ALA A 144 9.88 -11.84 -5.70
C ALA A 144 11.10 -11.42 -6.51
N GLU A 145 10.91 -10.47 -7.42
CA GLU A 145 11.88 -9.85 -8.33
C GLU A 145 12.99 -9.11 -7.57
N LEU A 146 12.72 -8.64 -6.35
CA LEU A 146 13.74 -8.03 -5.49
C LEU A 146 14.63 -9.05 -4.79
N MET A 147 14.28 -10.34 -4.82
CA MET A 147 15.04 -11.40 -4.19
C MET A 147 15.91 -12.09 -5.24
N LYS A 148 17.22 -12.17 -4.99
CA LYS A 148 18.12 -12.98 -5.82
C LYS A 148 17.89 -14.44 -5.46
N ARG A 149 17.65 -15.29 -6.45
CA ARG A 149 17.34 -16.71 -6.23
C ARG A 149 18.24 -17.61 -7.06
N THR A 150 18.58 -18.77 -6.52
CA THR A 150 19.12 -19.92 -7.25
C THR A 150 18.10 -21.06 -7.17
N ALA A 151 18.42 -22.22 -7.74
CA ALA A 151 17.58 -23.41 -7.61
C ALA A 151 17.38 -23.87 -6.15
N THR A 152 18.27 -23.48 -5.23
CA THR A 152 18.29 -24.00 -3.85
C THR A 152 18.34 -22.93 -2.77
N ALA A 153 18.45 -21.65 -3.13
CA ALA A 153 18.61 -20.58 -2.16
C ALA A 153 17.92 -19.28 -2.59
N ILE A 154 17.49 -18.51 -1.59
CA ILE A 154 17.03 -17.13 -1.74
C ILE A 154 17.98 -16.26 -0.94
N TYR A 155 18.57 -15.26 -1.60
CA TYR A 155 19.47 -14.29 -0.98
C TYR A 155 18.68 -13.02 -0.66
N ILE A 156 18.67 -12.67 0.63
CA ILE A 156 17.97 -11.50 1.16
C ILE A 156 18.98 -10.46 1.67
N GLN A 157 18.80 -9.22 1.23
CA GLN A 157 19.58 -8.05 1.65
C GLN A 157 19.19 -7.61 3.08
N GLU A 158 20.01 -6.77 3.71
CA GLU A 158 19.78 -6.35 5.10
C GLU A 158 18.41 -5.70 5.34
N TRP A 159 17.94 -4.87 4.42
CA TRP A 159 16.62 -4.24 4.53
C TRP A 159 15.46 -5.24 4.36
N GLN A 160 15.66 -6.29 3.55
CA GLN A 160 14.68 -7.38 3.38
C GLN A 160 14.64 -8.27 4.62
N GLN A 161 15.81 -8.50 5.23
CA GLN A 161 15.91 -9.17 6.52
C GLN A 161 15.13 -8.39 7.58
N GLU A 162 15.36 -7.07 7.71
CA GLU A 162 14.61 -6.23 8.66
C GLU A 162 13.09 -6.30 8.42
N ALA A 163 12.64 -6.35 7.16
CA ALA A 163 11.22 -6.53 6.83
C ALA A 163 10.65 -7.89 7.27
N CYS A 164 11.48 -8.94 7.28
CA CYS A 164 11.11 -10.26 7.81
C CYS A 164 11.12 -10.31 9.34
N PHE A 165 11.92 -9.46 10.00
CA PHE A 165 11.99 -9.38 11.46
C PHE A 165 10.84 -8.53 12.00
N GLN A 166 9.75 -9.19 12.41
CA GLN A 166 8.72 -8.52 13.21
C GLN A 166 9.27 -8.24 14.61
N THR A 167 8.96 -7.07 15.15
CA THR A 167 9.27 -6.74 16.53
C THR A 167 8.29 -7.51 17.43
N GLY A 168 8.79 -8.53 18.13
CA GLY A 168 7.98 -9.45 18.95
C GLY A 168 8.55 -10.88 19.07
N SER A 169 7.83 -11.79 19.72
CA SER A 169 8.25 -13.19 19.94
C SER A 169 8.03 -14.13 18.75
N PHE A 170 7.67 -13.61 17.58
CA PHE A 170 7.44 -14.42 16.39
C PHE A 170 8.76 -14.58 15.61
N PRO A 171 9.06 -15.79 15.10
CA PRO A 171 10.20 -15.96 14.21
C PRO A 171 9.99 -15.14 12.94
N PRO A 172 11.07 -14.77 12.23
CA PRO A 172 10.96 -14.07 10.96
C PRO A 172 10.08 -14.86 9.99
N GLN A 173 9.14 -14.18 9.34
CA GLN A 173 8.19 -14.82 8.42
C GLN A 173 8.46 -14.34 7.00
N LEU A 174 8.73 -15.30 6.11
CA LEU A 174 8.76 -15.07 4.67
C LEU A 174 7.55 -15.79 4.06
N MET A 175 6.59 -15.01 3.55
CA MET A 175 5.46 -15.55 2.80
C MET A 175 5.76 -15.46 1.30
N TYR A 176 5.82 -16.60 0.62
CA TYR A 176 5.91 -16.66 -0.83
C TYR A 176 4.54 -17.03 -1.41
N LEU A 177 3.99 -16.14 -2.23
CA LEU A 177 2.77 -16.39 -2.98
C LEU A 177 3.19 -16.78 -4.41
N ASP A 178 2.96 -18.04 -4.76
CA ASP A 178 3.20 -18.53 -6.11
C ASP A 178 2.00 -18.17 -7.00
N ASN A 179 2.25 -17.85 -8.27
CA ASN A 179 1.19 -17.49 -9.23
C ASN A 179 0.59 -18.73 -9.95
N ASN A 180 0.70 -19.92 -9.36
CA ASN A 180 0.18 -21.17 -9.93
C ASN A 180 -1.33 -21.29 -9.80
#